data_AF-A0A6G3MNA8-F1
#
_entry.id   AF-A0A6G3MNA8-F1
#
_cell.length_a   1.000
_cell.length_b   1.000
_cell.length_c   1.000
_cell.angle_alpha   90.00
_cell.angle_beta   90.00
_cell.angle_gamma   90.00
#
_symmetry.space_group_name_H-M   'P 1'
#
loop_
_entity.id
_entity.type
_entity.pdbx_description
1 polymer ?
#
loop_
_entity_poly.entity_id
_entity_poly.type
_entity_poly.pdbx_seq_one_letter_code
_entity_poly.pdbx_strand_id
1 'polypeptide(L)'
;MDQNIEIEVYSLYYRHMYPFELIQNWLSYGDKTYFSRREFSIMSNNEMYQRYLSYDSFMEFKNDIIQKSPSKIDIGAVFSSKPRDHKIIASDCFISVERELVFDIDLTDYDDVRFCC
;
A
#
# COMPACT_ATOMS: atom_id res chain seq x y z
N MET A 1 0.95 -13.02 19.54
CA MET A 1 -0.15 -12.22 20.08
C MET A 1 -1.45 -12.88 19.63
N ASP A 2 -2.56 -12.77 20.36
CA ASP A 2 -3.84 -13.34 19.91
C ASP A 2 -4.29 -12.61 18.63
N GLN A 3 -4.63 -13.36 17.57
CA GLN A 3 -5.04 -12.79 16.28
C GLN A 3 -6.24 -11.83 16.43
N ASN A 4 -7.15 -12.09 17.37
CA ASN A 4 -8.29 -11.22 17.60
C ASN A 4 -7.88 -9.84 18.15
N ILE A 5 -6.88 -9.82 19.04
CA ILE A 5 -6.33 -8.57 19.59
C ILE A 5 -5.64 -7.78 18.47
N GLU A 6 -4.93 -8.46 17.58
CA GLU A 6 -4.21 -7.84 16.48
C GLU A 6 -5.17 -7.13 15.49
N ILE A 7 -6.30 -7.77 15.15
CA ILE A 7 -7.35 -7.18 14.32
C ILE A 7 -7.94 -5.91 14.95
N GLU A 8 -8.21 -5.95 16.26
CA GLU A 8 -8.74 -4.80 16.99
C GLU A 8 -7.74 -3.64 17.02
N VAL A 9 -6.45 -3.95 17.24
CA VAL A 9 -5.36 -2.97 17.23
C VAL A 9 -5.21 -2.32 15.85
N TYR A 10 -5.23 -3.09 14.76
CA TYR A 10 -5.17 -2.52 13.41
C TYR A 10 -6.35 -1.59 13.14
N SER A 11 -7.55 -1.99 13.52
CA SER A 11 -8.75 -1.16 13.32
C SER A 11 -8.66 0.17 14.06
N LEU A 12 -8.23 0.15 15.32
CA LEU A 12 -8.02 1.37 16.11
C LEU A 12 -6.92 2.26 15.52
N TYR A 13 -5.80 1.66 15.12
CA TYR A 13 -4.68 2.37 14.50
C TYR A 13 -5.10 3.10 13.22
N TYR A 14 -5.75 2.41 12.28
CA TYR A 14 -6.21 3.05 11.05
C TYR A 14 -7.29 4.10 11.31
N ARG A 15 -8.18 3.92 12.30
CA ARG A 15 -9.21 4.94 12.60
C ARG A 15 -8.65 6.22 13.19
N HIS A 16 -7.61 6.13 14.03
CA HIS A 16 -7.23 7.22 14.93
C HIS A 16 -5.81 7.74 14.74
N MET A 17 -4.88 6.94 14.19
CA MET A 17 -3.46 7.25 14.19
C MET A 17 -2.83 7.28 12.79
N TYR A 18 -3.32 6.47 11.84
CA TYR A 18 -2.73 6.41 10.51
C TYR A 18 -2.84 7.77 9.78
N PRO A 19 -1.72 8.36 9.32
CA PRO A 19 -1.67 9.72 8.82
C PRO A 19 -2.11 9.82 7.36
N PHE A 20 -3.38 9.51 7.07
CA PHE A 20 -3.90 9.43 5.70
C PHE A 20 -3.62 10.69 4.87
N GLU A 21 -3.80 11.88 5.46
CA GLU A 21 -3.63 13.15 4.73
C GLU A 21 -2.18 13.36 4.29
N LEU A 22 -1.22 13.02 5.16
CA LEU A 22 0.20 13.10 4.84
C LEU A 22 0.59 12.09 3.76
N ILE A 23 0.11 10.85 3.86
CA ILE A 23 0.35 9.81 2.85
C ILE A 23 -0.19 10.22 1.48
N GLN A 24 -1.40 10.79 1.42
CA GLN A 24 -1.93 11.30 0.17
C GLN A 24 -1.10 12.45 -0.39
N ASN A 25 -0.74 13.43 0.44
CA ASN A 25 0.05 14.58 -0.02
C ASN A 25 1.41 14.14 -0.57
N TRP A 26 2.05 13.18 0.09
CA TRP A 26 3.27 12.54 -0.41
C TRP A 26 3.05 11.84 -1.76
N LEU A 27 2.07 10.94 -1.84
CA LEU A 27 1.90 10.07 -3.01
C LEU A 27 1.20 10.73 -4.19
N SER A 28 0.64 11.94 -4.01
CA SER A 28 0.05 12.71 -5.11
C SER A 28 1.04 13.64 -5.80
N TYR A 29 2.16 13.99 -5.16
CA TYR A 29 3.14 14.96 -5.71
C TYR A 29 2.50 16.28 -6.19
N GLY A 30 1.39 16.70 -5.58
CA GLY A 30 0.63 17.89 -5.98
C GLY A 30 -0.37 17.68 -7.13
N ASP A 31 -0.42 16.50 -7.74
CA ASP A 31 -1.36 16.13 -8.81
C ASP A 31 -2.33 15.04 -8.34
N LYS A 32 -3.62 15.38 -8.27
CA LYS A 32 -4.68 14.44 -7.87
C LYS A 32 -4.82 13.25 -8.83
N THR A 33 -4.50 13.42 -10.11
CA THR A 33 -4.59 12.33 -11.09
C THR A 33 -3.50 11.28 -10.86
N TYR A 34 -2.37 11.68 -10.28
CA TYR A 34 -1.24 10.82 -10.00
C TYR A 34 -1.59 9.74 -8.96
N PHE A 35 -2.30 10.13 -7.90
CA PHE A 35 -2.77 9.21 -6.85
C PHE A 35 -3.69 8.12 -7.40
N SER A 36 -4.59 8.45 -8.34
CA SER A 36 -5.54 7.49 -8.92
C SER A 36 -4.89 6.37 -9.75
N ARG A 37 -3.66 6.60 -10.21
CA ARG A 37 -2.87 5.64 -10.99
C ARG A 37 -1.82 4.91 -10.15
N ARG A 38 -1.69 5.24 -8.87
CA ARG A 38 -0.81 4.54 -7.92
C ARG A 38 -1.40 3.19 -7.56
N GLU A 39 -0.58 2.14 -7.65
CA GLU A 39 -0.93 0.83 -7.12
C GLU A 39 -0.72 0.77 -5.61
N PHE A 40 -1.71 0.21 -4.94
CA PHE A 40 -1.60 -0.29 -3.59
C PHE A 40 -1.83 -1.80 -3.61
N SER A 41 -1.14 -2.49 -2.71
CA SER A 41 -1.46 -3.87 -2.37
C SER A 41 -1.66 -3.95 -0.87
N ILE A 42 -2.58 -4.81 -0.43
CA ILE A 42 -2.84 -5.03 0.99
C ILE A 42 -2.81 -6.52 1.30
N MET A 43 -2.33 -6.84 2.49
CA MET A 43 -2.47 -8.17 3.08
C MET A 43 -3.61 -8.15 4.10
N SER A 44 -4.59 -9.01 3.92
CA SER A 44 -5.64 -9.23 4.91
C SER A 44 -5.14 -10.11 6.06
N ASN A 45 -5.87 -10.13 7.18
CA ASN A 45 -5.50 -10.94 8.35
C ASN A 45 -5.50 -12.46 8.09
N ASN A 46 -6.10 -12.90 6.98
CA ASN A 46 -6.06 -14.29 6.50
C ASN A 46 -4.90 -14.52 5.52
N GLU A 47 -3.87 -13.66 5.55
CA GLU A 47 -2.67 -13.70 4.69
C GLU A 47 -2.96 -13.63 3.17
N MET A 48 -4.20 -13.32 2.78
CA MET A 48 -4.55 -13.13 1.38
C MET A 48 -4.09 -11.75 0.91
N TYR A 49 -3.28 -11.72 -0.13
CA TYR A 49 -2.86 -10.51 -0.82
C TYR A 49 -3.89 -10.07 -1.86
N GLN A 50 -4.29 -8.80 -1.78
CA GLN A 50 -5.06 -8.12 -2.81
C GLN A 50 -4.17 -7.06 -3.46
N ARG A 51 -3.88 -7.25 -4.75
CA ARG A 51 -3.04 -6.35 -5.57
C ARG A 51 -3.88 -5.48 -6.49
N TYR A 52 -3.21 -4.53 -7.14
CA TYR A 52 -3.81 -3.63 -8.12
C TYR A 52 -4.99 -2.82 -7.56
N LEU A 53 -4.91 -2.46 -6.27
CA LEU A 53 -5.83 -1.47 -5.70
C LEU A 53 -5.38 -0.07 -6.13
N SER A 54 -6.35 0.80 -6.33
CA SER A 54 -6.13 2.22 -6.64
C SER A 54 -7.38 3.00 -6.31
N TYR A 55 -7.24 4.27 -5.93
CA TYR A 55 -8.32 5.07 -5.35
C TYR A 55 -8.40 6.43 -6.03
N ASP A 56 -9.60 6.88 -6.37
CA ASP A 56 -9.81 8.16 -7.04
C ASP A 56 -9.75 9.34 -6.06
N SER A 57 -9.90 9.07 -4.77
CA SER A 57 -9.91 10.11 -3.74
C SER A 57 -9.36 9.65 -2.40
N PHE A 58 -8.96 10.65 -1.62
CA PHE A 58 -8.66 10.54 -0.19
C PHE A 58 -9.64 9.70 0.58
N MET A 59 -10.93 10.03 0.44
CA MET A 59 -12.00 9.43 1.23
C MET A 59 -12.20 7.98 0.84
N GLU A 60 -12.05 7.64 -0.44
CA GLU A 60 -12.10 6.25 -0.91
C GLU A 60 -10.97 5.42 -0.29
N PHE A 61 -9.73 5.91 -0.36
CA PHE A 61 -8.57 5.25 0.25
C PHE A 61 -8.74 5.08 1.76
N LYS A 62 -9.09 6.16 2.47
CA LYS A 62 -9.28 6.15 3.93
C LYS A 62 -10.36 5.16 4.35
N ASN A 63 -11.51 5.21 3.70
CA ASN A 63 -12.63 4.34 4.06
C ASN A 63 -12.30 2.86 3.78
N ASP A 64 -11.67 2.55 2.65
CA ASP A 64 -11.30 1.19 2.30
C ASP A 64 -10.27 0.61 3.27
N ILE A 65 -9.22 1.37 3.63
CA ILE A 65 -8.19 0.91 4.58
C ILE A 65 -8.76 0.75 5.99
N ILE A 66 -9.61 1.67 6.46
CA ILE A 66 -10.28 1.53 7.77
C ILE A 66 -11.18 0.30 7.77
N GLN A 67 -11.96 0.08 6.71
CA GLN A 67 -12.87 -1.04 6.60
C GLN A 67 -12.13 -2.38 6.58
N LYS A 68 -11.05 -2.47 5.80
CA LYS A 68 -10.30 -3.72 5.64
C LYS A 68 -9.32 -3.99 6.77
N SER A 69 -8.85 -2.93 7.44
CA SER A 69 -7.86 -3.01 8.54
C SER A 69 -6.72 -3.99 8.24
N PRO A 70 -5.97 -3.79 7.14
CA PRO A 70 -4.98 -4.75 6.67
C PRO A 70 -3.76 -4.84 7.59
N SER A 71 -3.17 -6.04 7.70
CA SER A 71 -1.92 -6.25 8.44
C SER A 71 -0.70 -5.66 7.74
N LYS A 72 -0.77 -5.53 6.40
CA LYS A 72 0.29 -4.94 5.58
C LYS A 72 -0.30 -4.07 4.46
N ILE A 73 0.37 -2.97 4.15
CA ILE A 73 0.12 -2.15 2.97
C ILE A 73 1.44 -2.02 2.22
N ASP A 74 1.45 -2.39 0.95
CA ASP A 74 2.56 -2.20 0.02
C ASP A 74 2.19 -1.11 -0.99
N ILE A 75 3.13 -0.21 -1.29
CA ILE A 75 2.97 0.89 -2.25
C ILE A 75 3.72 0.51 -3.53
N GLY A 76 2.99 0.38 -4.63
CA GLY A 76 3.53 0.02 -5.94
C GLY A 76 3.85 1.21 -6.82
N ALA A 77 3.97 0.95 -8.13
CA ALA A 77 4.25 1.96 -9.14
C ALA A 77 3.02 2.84 -9.45
N VAL A 78 3.25 3.97 -10.12
CA VAL A 78 2.24 4.67 -10.91
C VAL A 78 2.16 4.05 -12.30
N PHE A 79 0.96 3.69 -12.70
CA PHE A 79 0.68 3.05 -13.99
C PHE A 79 0.19 4.05 -15.04
N SER A 80 0.15 3.60 -16.31
CA SER A 80 -0.44 4.34 -17.42
C SER A 80 -1.95 4.57 -17.26
N SER A 81 -2.62 3.75 -16.46
CA SER A 81 -4.05 3.79 -16.16
C SER A 81 -4.30 3.29 -14.73
N LYS A 82 -5.54 3.38 -14.24
CA LYS A 82 -5.88 2.98 -12.87
C LYS A 82 -5.62 1.48 -12.66
N PRO A 83 -4.79 1.07 -11.69
CA PRO A 83 -4.52 -0.33 -11.40
C PRO A 83 -5.77 -1.20 -11.20
N ARG A 84 -6.83 -0.68 -10.57
CA ARG A 84 -8.07 -1.45 -10.36
C ARG A 84 -8.75 -1.91 -11.67
N ASP A 85 -8.47 -1.23 -12.77
CA ASP A 85 -9.03 -1.50 -14.10
C ASP A 85 -8.11 -2.39 -14.97
N HIS A 86 -6.99 -2.91 -14.43
CA HIS A 86 -5.99 -3.67 -15.20
C HIS A 86 -6.55 -4.85 -16.01
N LYS A 87 -7.68 -5.45 -15.59
CA LYS A 87 -8.30 -6.60 -16.28
C LYS A 87 -9.02 -6.25 -17.57
N ILE A 88 -9.45 -4.99 -17.74
CA ILE A 88 -10.19 -4.52 -18.92
C ILE A 88 -9.31 -3.75 -19.89
N ILE A 89 -8.07 -3.45 -19.50
CA ILE A 89 -7.09 -2.74 -20.32
C ILE A 89 -6.25 -3.80 -21.05
N ALA A 90 -5.98 -3.57 -22.33
CA ALA A 90 -5.08 -4.43 -23.09
C ALA A 90 -3.69 -4.48 -22.40
N SER A 91 -3.09 -5.66 -22.29
CA SER A 91 -1.90 -5.88 -21.46
C SER A 91 -0.68 -5.07 -21.92
N ASP A 92 -0.60 -4.76 -23.22
CA ASP A 92 0.40 -3.89 -23.84
C ASP A 92 0.20 -2.40 -23.51
N CYS A 93 -1.02 -2.00 -23.12
CA CYS A 93 -1.35 -0.63 -22.73
C CYS A 93 -1.24 -0.38 -21.22
N PHE A 94 -1.29 -1.43 -20.39
CA PHE A 94 -1.18 -1.32 -18.93
C PHE A 94 0.27 -1.48 -18.47
N ILE A 95 0.99 -0.36 -18.34
CA ILE A 95 2.42 -0.33 -18.05
C ILE A 95 2.71 0.50 -16.80
N SER A 96 3.73 0.10 -16.03
CA SER A 96 4.30 0.93 -14.96
C SER A 96 5.12 2.06 -15.56
N VAL A 97 4.83 3.30 -15.17
CA VAL A 97 5.47 4.50 -15.73
C VAL A 97 6.52 5.04 -14.77
N GLU A 98 6.17 5.17 -13.49
CA GLU A 98 7.03 5.80 -12.48
C GLU A 98 6.95 5.06 -11.14
N ARG A 99 8.05 5.07 -10.39
CA ARG A 99 8.10 4.65 -8.99
C ARG A 99 9.26 5.35 -8.30
N GLU A 100 9.11 5.57 -7.01
CA GLU A 100 10.18 5.98 -6.12
C GLU A 100 11.34 4.98 -6.21
N LEU A 101 12.56 5.50 -6.22
CA LEU A 101 13.76 4.69 -5.99
C LEU A 101 13.76 4.30 -4.50
N VAL A 102 13.72 3.01 -4.23
CA VAL A 102 13.68 2.45 -2.88
C VAL A 102 14.81 1.45 -2.71
N PHE A 103 15.37 1.41 -1.51
CA PHE A 103 16.38 0.44 -1.09
C PHE A 103 15.83 -0.29 0.12
N ASP A 104 16.01 -1.60 0.16
CA ASP A 104 15.66 -2.45 1.29
C ASP A 104 16.98 -3.04 1.81
N ILE A 105 17.30 -2.77 3.06
CA ILE A 105 18.53 -3.24 3.71
C ILE A 105 18.11 -3.92 5.00
N ASP A 106 18.25 -5.24 5.03
CA ASP A 106 17.80 -6.05 6.13
C ASP A 106 18.96 -6.43 7.06
N LEU A 107 18.67 -6.52 8.36
CA LEU A 107 19.69 -6.91 9.35
C LEU A 107 20.19 -8.35 9.13
N THR A 108 19.36 -9.21 8.53
CA THR A 108 19.71 -10.61 8.21
C THR A 108 20.80 -10.73 7.16
N ASP A 109 21.02 -9.69 6.34
CA ASP A 109 22.11 -9.68 5.35
C ASP A 109 23.51 -9.61 5.99
N TYR A 110 23.58 -9.37 7.31
CA TYR A 110 24.83 -9.21 8.08
C TYR A 110 25.03 -10.32 9.13
N ASP A 111 24.28 -11.42 9.05
CA ASP A 111 24.31 -12.53 10.02
C ASP A 111 25.69 -13.22 10.12
N ASP A 112 26.52 -13.13 9.08
CA ASP A 112 27.87 -13.70 9.02
C ASP A 112 28.95 -12.81 9.66
N VAL A 113 28.67 -11.52 9.85
CA VAL A 113 29.61 -10.53 10.40
C VAL A 113 29.17 -9.94 11.75
N ARG A 114 27.98 -10.29 12.24
CA ARG A 114 27.47 -9.87 13.56
C ARG A 114 27.66 -10.97 14.61
N PHE A 115 28.06 -10.58 15.83
CA PHE A 115 28.34 -11.52 16.93
C PHE A 115 27.51 -11.25 18.20
N CYS A 116 26.66 -10.23 18.20
CA CYS A 116 25.94 -9.75 19.39
C CYS A 116 24.45 -10.09 19.42
N CYS A 117 23.86 -10.50 18.29
CA CYS A 117 22.45 -10.86 18.10
C CYS A 117 22.35 -11.85 16.94
#